data_AF-A0A485LGE9-F1
#
_entry.id   AF-A0A485LGE9-F1
#
_cell.length_a   1.000
_cell.length_b   1.000
_cell.length_c   1.000
_cell.angle_alpha   90.00
_cell.angle_beta   90.00
_cell.angle_gamma   90.00
#
_symmetry.space_group_name_H-M   'P 1'
#
loop_
_entity.id
_entity.type
_entity.pdbx_description
1 polymer ?
#
loop_
_entity_poly.entity_id
_entity_poly.type
_entity_poly.pdbx_seq_one_letter_code
_entity_poly.pdbx_strand_id
1 'polypeptide(L)'
;MSSKTCPYKDRVSGNIIIANNDFCPSRGKQCVITPDCTVVSDMYSFKYVGDFSDLSRSMDDVTLLSSITDTIDLTFAKLPDTITSLTFSSFKIFKEPPVTFHWPENLYKITYEYNNAQTFAPIIPRSVQSLAIRADTIDQPRRIPPNAKRLQLNARKTISKIDATGVTRLYIGRVGKCSISHLKVNSSLELIYFKNDGITGWVMDAETFDVVNQLKPQGNYSNSELAEMKGFFFDIPTSGPPFSITTSKEECDRSGGQLQELQQFRQVSHGPFREGVKATFIVCVLPPGSRIDFDEAESSSLSTGAIVGIVLGGVAILIAILYAIRRTLAKQRAKNVADDEPSTTTASAHVSSTTP
;
A
#
# COMPACT_ATOMS: atom_id res chain seq x y z
N MET A 1 -8.12 -30.05 36.08
CA MET A 1 -7.66 -29.49 34.78
C MET A 1 -6.42 -28.67 35.07
N SER A 2 -5.25 -29.04 34.52
CA SER A 2 -4.04 -28.22 34.71
C SER A 2 -4.27 -26.89 34.01
N SER A 3 -4.18 -25.79 34.76
CA SER A 3 -4.26 -24.44 34.16
C SER A 3 -3.07 -24.28 33.24
N LYS A 4 -3.30 -24.22 31.92
CA LYS A 4 -2.24 -24.00 30.95
C LYS A 4 -1.78 -22.55 31.03
N THR A 5 -0.48 -22.34 31.20
CA THR A 5 0.12 -21.00 31.23
C THR A 5 0.00 -20.35 29.85
N CYS A 6 -0.51 -19.12 29.80
CA CYS A 6 -0.65 -18.37 28.57
C CYS A 6 0.73 -17.92 28.04
N PRO A 7 1.14 -18.31 26.81
CA PRO A 7 2.47 -18.00 26.28
C PRO A 7 2.65 -16.54 25.84
N TYR A 8 1.55 -15.77 25.81
CA TYR A 8 1.50 -14.38 25.36
C TYR A 8 1.54 -13.38 26.53
N LYS A 9 1.39 -13.87 27.77
CA LYS A 9 1.38 -13.04 28.97
C LYS A 9 2.68 -12.25 29.08
N ASP A 10 2.57 -10.96 29.36
CA ASP A 10 3.68 -10.00 29.48
C ASP A 10 4.54 -9.79 28.22
N ARG A 11 4.23 -10.46 27.09
CA ARG A 11 4.99 -10.36 25.82
C ARG A 11 4.33 -9.47 24.78
N VAL A 12 3.02 -9.23 24.92
CA VAL A 12 2.23 -8.40 24.00
C VAL A 12 1.23 -7.54 24.75
N SER A 13 0.90 -6.38 24.18
CA SER A 13 -0.05 -5.41 24.74
C SER A 13 -1.41 -5.40 24.04
N GLY A 14 -1.69 -6.36 23.16
CA GLY A 14 -2.92 -6.38 22.36
C GLY A 14 -3.41 -7.80 22.10
N ASN A 15 -4.64 -7.88 21.61
CA ASN A 15 -5.30 -9.14 21.30
C ASN A 15 -4.58 -9.92 20.20
N ILE A 16 -4.69 -11.24 20.27
CA ILE A 16 -4.01 -12.20 19.42
C ILE A 16 -5.06 -13.12 18.77
N ILE A 17 -5.04 -13.23 17.44
CA ILE A 17 -5.80 -14.29 16.76
C ILE A 17 -4.99 -15.58 16.76
N ILE A 18 -5.65 -16.69 17.13
CA ILE A 18 -5.03 -18.02 17.24
C ILE A 18 -6.00 -19.10 16.72
N ALA A 19 -5.47 -20.30 16.47
CA ALA A 19 -6.24 -21.53 16.34
C ALA A 19 -5.56 -22.62 17.19
N ASN A 20 -5.78 -22.55 18.50
CA ASN A 20 -5.20 -23.45 19.50
C ASN A 20 -6.33 -24.01 20.40
N ASN A 21 -6.44 -25.33 20.47
CA ASN A 21 -7.53 -26.03 21.15
C ASN A 21 -7.53 -25.86 22.68
N ASP A 22 -6.43 -25.38 23.24
CA ASP A 22 -6.28 -25.15 24.67
C ASP A 22 -6.99 -23.88 25.14
N PHE A 23 -7.13 -22.91 24.24
CA PHE A 23 -7.66 -21.58 24.55
C PHE A 23 -8.91 -21.24 23.74
N CYS A 24 -9.07 -21.81 22.55
CA CYS A 24 -10.27 -21.61 21.75
C CYS A 24 -11.42 -22.53 22.19
N PRO A 25 -12.67 -22.03 22.23
CA PRO A 25 -13.83 -22.80 22.69
C PRO A 25 -14.23 -23.91 21.72
N SER A 26 -13.91 -23.73 20.43
CA SER A 26 -14.24 -24.66 19.35
C SER A 26 -12.97 -25.25 18.76
N ARG A 27 -12.88 -26.58 18.74
CA ARG A 27 -11.69 -27.27 18.22
C ARG A 27 -11.44 -26.98 16.74
N GLY A 28 -10.19 -26.70 16.40
CA GLY A 28 -9.74 -26.43 15.04
C GLY A 28 -10.33 -25.17 14.40
N LYS A 29 -10.90 -24.27 15.20
CA LYS A 29 -11.41 -22.97 14.77
C LYS A 29 -10.54 -21.85 15.31
N GLN A 30 -10.58 -20.72 14.60
CA GLN A 30 -9.92 -19.51 15.04
C GLN A 30 -10.68 -18.89 16.21
N CYS A 31 -9.97 -18.26 17.13
CA CYS A 31 -10.52 -17.37 18.13
C CYS A 31 -9.56 -16.21 18.39
N VAL A 32 -10.06 -15.10 18.94
CA VAL A 32 -9.24 -13.99 19.42
C VAL A 32 -9.15 -14.06 20.94
N ILE A 33 -7.94 -13.89 21.47
CA ILE A 33 -7.67 -13.89 22.91
C ILE A 33 -6.93 -12.64 23.36
N THR A 34 -7.07 -12.29 24.63
CA THR A 34 -6.23 -11.29 25.31
C THR A 34 -4.83 -11.86 25.61
N PRO A 35 -3.86 -11.03 26.06
CA PRO A 35 -2.55 -11.52 26.52
C PRO A 35 -2.60 -12.53 27.67
N ASP A 36 -3.70 -12.57 28.44
CA ASP A 36 -3.95 -13.56 29.49
C ASP A 36 -4.69 -14.82 28.99
N CYS A 37 -4.84 -14.98 27.67
CA CYS A 37 -5.55 -16.08 27.01
C CYS A 37 -7.05 -16.15 27.29
N THR A 38 -7.66 -15.02 27.67
CA THR A 38 -9.13 -14.92 27.77
C THR A 38 -9.71 -14.65 26.39
N VAL A 39 -10.70 -15.44 25.98
CA VAL A 39 -11.37 -15.28 24.68
C VAL A 39 -12.15 -13.96 24.63
N VAL A 40 -11.99 -13.24 23.52
CA VAL A 40 -12.71 -12.00 23.21
C VAL A 40 -13.84 -12.32 22.22
N SER A 41 -14.99 -11.66 22.36
CA SER A 41 -16.15 -11.89 21.49
C SER A 41 -15.96 -11.32 20.08
N ASP A 42 -15.20 -10.24 19.93
CA ASP A 42 -14.88 -9.64 18.64
C ASP A 42 -13.70 -10.36 17.96
N MET A 43 -14.04 -11.15 16.95
CA MET A 43 -13.10 -11.94 16.14
C MET A 43 -12.18 -11.12 15.22
N TYR A 44 -12.46 -9.83 15.05
CA TYR A 44 -11.68 -8.93 14.18
C TYR A 44 -10.80 -7.96 14.97
N SER A 45 -10.88 -8.02 16.31
CA SER A 45 -10.18 -7.15 17.23
C SER A 45 -8.82 -7.74 17.61
N PHE A 46 -7.85 -7.79 16.70
CA PHE A 46 -6.51 -8.34 17.00
C PHE A 46 -5.36 -7.55 16.35
N LYS A 47 -4.19 -7.60 17.00
CA LYS A 47 -2.93 -7.00 16.51
C LYS A 47 -1.90 -8.07 16.11
N TYR A 48 -1.90 -9.17 16.83
CA TYR A 48 -0.90 -10.22 16.69
C TYR A 48 -1.54 -11.49 16.12
N VAL A 49 -0.76 -12.24 15.36
CA VAL A 49 -1.09 -13.61 14.95
C VAL A 49 -0.26 -14.55 15.81
N GLY A 50 -0.92 -15.52 16.45
CA GLY A 50 -0.28 -16.48 17.35
C GLY A 50 -0.25 -17.90 16.78
N ASP A 51 -0.48 -18.88 17.65
CA ASP A 51 -0.37 -20.29 17.32
C ASP A 51 -1.61 -20.83 16.57
N PHE A 52 -1.41 -21.32 15.34
CA PHE A 52 -2.41 -21.98 14.50
C PHE A 52 -2.16 -23.48 14.34
N SER A 53 -1.30 -24.09 15.18
CA SER A 53 -0.90 -25.49 15.04
C SER A 53 -2.08 -26.48 15.12
N ASP A 54 -3.18 -26.10 15.78
CA ASP A 54 -4.39 -26.93 15.90
C ASP A 54 -5.46 -26.61 14.86
N LEU A 55 -5.19 -25.74 13.88
CA LEU A 55 -6.14 -25.40 12.81
C LEU A 55 -6.64 -26.69 12.13
N SER A 56 -7.95 -26.76 11.84
CA SER A 56 -8.53 -27.91 11.14
C SER A 56 -7.79 -28.19 9.83
N ARG A 57 -7.42 -29.46 9.58
CA ARG A 57 -6.77 -29.86 8.32
C ARG A 57 -7.62 -29.59 7.07
N SER A 58 -8.93 -29.42 7.24
CA SER A 58 -9.84 -29.03 6.17
C SER A 58 -9.81 -27.52 5.85
N MET A 59 -9.09 -26.73 6.63
CA MET A 59 -8.92 -25.29 6.45
C MET A 59 -7.51 -25.01 5.94
N ASP A 60 -7.37 -24.97 4.62
CA ASP A 60 -6.13 -24.65 3.91
C ASP A 60 -6.09 -23.19 3.42
N ASP A 61 -7.24 -22.51 3.36
CA ASP A 61 -7.37 -21.08 3.13
C ASP A 61 -7.64 -20.34 4.44
N VAL A 62 -6.70 -19.50 4.85
CA VAL A 62 -6.78 -18.71 6.08
C VAL A 62 -6.89 -17.24 5.74
N THR A 63 -7.96 -16.60 6.22
CA THR A 63 -8.12 -15.14 6.16
C THR A 63 -7.95 -14.53 7.54
N LEU A 64 -7.06 -13.55 7.64
CA LEU A 64 -6.75 -12.79 8.84
C LEU A 64 -7.24 -11.35 8.61
N LEU A 65 -8.47 -11.08 9.06
CA LEU A 65 -9.16 -9.81 8.90
C LEU A 65 -9.15 -9.03 10.21
N SER A 66 -8.43 -7.92 10.29
CA SER A 66 -8.45 -7.04 11.46
C SER A 66 -9.30 -5.79 11.20
N SER A 67 -10.21 -5.45 12.10
CA SER A 67 -11.08 -4.27 11.98
C SER A 67 -10.58 -3.05 12.76
N ILE A 68 -9.75 -3.26 13.78
CA ILE A 68 -9.37 -2.19 14.73
C ILE A 68 -7.90 -1.80 14.62
N THR A 69 -7.04 -2.67 14.10
CA THR A 69 -5.61 -2.43 14.12
C THR A 69 -5.09 -2.02 12.77
N ASP A 70 -4.25 -1.00 12.79
CA ASP A 70 -3.48 -0.59 11.63
C ASP A 70 -2.33 -1.56 11.35
N THR A 71 -2.02 -2.50 12.24
CA THR A 71 -0.82 -3.34 12.15
C THR A 71 -1.12 -4.82 12.33
N ILE A 72 -0.62 -5.65 11.42
CA ILE A 72 -0.53 -7.11 11.59
C ILE A 72 0.91 -7.47 11.94
N ASP A 73 1.08 -8.23 13.03
CA ASP A 73 2.39 -8.66 13.55
C ASP A 73 2.44 -10.20 13.68
N LEU A 74 3.40 -10.81 12.98
CA LEU A 74 3.63 -12.26 12.95
C LEU A 74 4.69 -12.75 13.95
N THR A 75 5.10 -11.91 14.91
CA THR A 75 6.17 -12.23 15.88
C THR A 75 5.94 -13.56 16.62
N PHE A 76 4.69 -13.92 16.89
CA PHE A 76 4.32 -15.14 17.62
C PHE A 76 3.63 -16.19 16.74
N ALA A 77 3.57 -15.93 15.43
CA ALA A 77 2.80 -16.74 14.53
C ALA A 77 3.46 -18.11 14.34
N LYS A 78 2.66 -19.17 14.50
CA LYS A 78 3.02 -20.53 14.09
C LYS A 78 1.95 -21.02 13.16
N LEU A 79 2.28 -21.15 11.88
CA LEU A 79 1.34 -21.51 10.84
C LEU A 79 1.64 -22.95 10.38
N PRO A 80 0.65 -23.86 10.35
CA PRO A 80 0.87 -25.22 9.89
C PRO A 80 1.04 -25.28 8.37
N ASP A 81 1.82 -26.27 7.89
CA ASP A 81 2.07 -26.51 6.46
C ASP A 81 0.84 -26.96 5.68
N THR A 82 -0.30 -27.19 6.34
CA THR A 82 -1.58 -27.44 5.67
C THR A 82 -2.16 -26.18 5.02
N ILE A 83 -1.67 -24.98 5.37
CA ILE A 83 -2.13 -23.73 4.78
C ILE A 83 -1.54 -23.57 3.38
N THR A 84 -2.40 -23.49 2.37
CA THR A 84 -2.05 -23.29 0.96
C THR A 84 -2.36 -21.87 0.47
N SER A 85 -3.28 -21.18 1.14
CA SER A 85 -3.70 -19.81 0.84
C SER A 85 -3.77 -18.98 2.12
N LEU A 86 -3.19 -17.78 2.08
CA LEU A 86 -3.21 -16.84 3.21
C LEU A 86 -3.63 -15.45 2.73
N THR A 87 -4.64 -14.89 3.38
CA THR A 87 -5.14 -13.56 3.10
C THR A 87 -5.00 -12.70 4.35
N PHE A 88 -4.23 -11.61 4.25
CA PHE A 88 -4.22 -10.56 5.23
C PHE A 88 -5.14 -9.46 4.75
N SER A 89 -6.08 -9.02 5.58
CA SER A 89 -7.05 -8.00 5.17
C SER A 89 -7.27 -6.94 6.24
N SER A 90 -7.61 -5.75 5.75
CA SER A 90 -7.94 -4.56 6.51
C SER A 90 -6.86 -4.02 7.45
N PHE A 91 -5.59 -4.06 7.02
CA PHE A 91 -4.47 -3.45 7.76
C PHE A 91 -3.89 -2.24 7.01
N LYS A 92 -3.07 -1.43 7.70
CA LYS A 92 -2.28 -0.34 7.08
C LYS A 92 -0.79 -0.67 7.01
N ILE A 93 -0.29 -1.39 8.01
CA ILE A 93 1.12 -1.74 8.24
C ILE A 93 1.21 -3.25 8.42
N PHE A 94 2.03 -3.90 7.62
CA PHE A 94 2.40 -5.30 7.82
C PHE A 94 3.82 -5.28 8.37
N LYS A 95 3.97 -5.66 9.64
CA LYS A 95 5.30 -5.67 10.25
C LYS A 95 6.12 -6.79 9.62
N GLU A 96 7.38 -6.49 9.30
CA GLU A 96 8.33 -7.51 8.86
C GLU A 96 8.37 -8.66 9.88
N PRO A 97 8.08 -9.92 9.46
CA PRO A 97 8.15 -11.07 10.35
C PRO A 97 9.59 -11.27 10.86
N PRO A 98 9.79 -11.73 12.11
CA PRO A 98 11.13 -11.99 12.62
C PRO A 98 11.82 -13.10 11.81
N VAL A 99 13.16 -13.14 11.84
CA VAL A 99 13.96 -14.18 11.15
C VAL A 99 13.63 -15.61 11.58
N THR A 100 13.02 -15.79 12.76
CA THR A 100 12.58 -17.08 13.29
C THR A 100 11.19 -17.50 12.78
N PHE A 101 10.47 -16.62 12.09
CA PHE A 101 9.17 -16.92 11.51
C PHE A 101 9.35 -17.76 10.24
N HIS A 102 8.56 -18.83 10.14
CA HIS A 102 8.55 -19.73 9.00
C HIS A 102 7.19 -19.64 8.31
N TRP A 103 7.20 -19.41 7.01
CA TRP A 103 6.02 -19.52 6.18
C TRP A 103 5.64 -21.00 6.00
N PRO A 104 4.35 -21.35 5.86
CA PRO A 104 3.95 -22.71 5.52
C PRO A 104 4.63 -23.20 4.24
N GLU A 105 5.19 -24.40 4.25
CA GLU A 105 5.95 -24.94 3.11
C GLU A 105 5.09 -25.08 1.84
N ASN A 106 3.80 -25.38 2.00
CA ASN A 106 2.84 -25.53 0.91
C ASN A 106 2.10 -24.22 0.54
N LEU A 107 2.52 -23.07 1.09
CA LEU A 107 1.86 -21.80 0.82
C LEU A 107 2.05 -21.40 -0.65
N TYR A 108 0.99 -21.54 -1.44
CA TYR A 108 0.97 -21.29 -2.88
C TYR A 108 0.41 -19.89 -3.22
N LYS A 109 -0.52 -19.39 -2.41
CA LYS A 109 -1.22 -18.12 -2.64
C LYS A 109 -1.12 -17.20 -1.44
N ILE A 110 -0.83 -15.93 -1.69
CA ILE A 110 -0.88 -14.89 -0.67
C ILE A 110 -1.63 -13.66 -1.19
N THR A 111 -2.48 -13.09 -0.33
CA THR A 111 -3.24 -11.87 -0.62
C THR A 111 -2.98 -10.84 0.46
N TYR A 112 -2.64 -9.62 0.06
CA TYR A 112 -2.51 -8.47 0.93
C TYR A 112 -3.57 -7.43 0.58
N GLU A 113 -4.52 -7.20 1.49
CA GLU A 113 -5.54 -6.17 1.34
C GLU A 113 -5.34 -5.04 2.35
N TYR A 114 -4.85 -3.91 1.84
CA TYR A 114 -4.60 -2.68 2.58
C TYR A 114 -5.87 -1.82 2.63
N ASN A 115 -6.08 -1.14 3.74
CA ASN A 115 -7.16 -0.14 3.85
C ASN A 115 -6.86 1.13 3.05
N ASN A 116 -5.59 1.48 2.85
CA ASN A 116 -5.12 2.72 2.22
C ASN A 116 -4.05 2.41 1.17
N ALA A 117 -2.99 3.22 1.08
CA ALA A 117 -1.83 2.97 0.24
C ALA A 117 -0.96 1.84 0.79
N GLN A 118 -0.46 0.98 -0.10
CA GLN A 118 0.65 0.07 0.17
C GLN A 118 1.95 0.87 -0.01
N THR A 119 2.61 1.18 1.10
CA THR A 119 3.85 1.99 1.12
C THR A 119 5.12 1.16 1.30
N PHE A 120 4.97 -0.14 1.58
CA PHE A 120 6.10 -1.05 1.79
C PHE A 120 5.91 -2.29 0.93
N ALA A 121 7.01 -2.83 0.40
CA ALA A 121 6.96 -4.06 -0.37
C ALA A 121 6.72 -5.26 0.56
N PRO A 122 5.63 -6.02 0.39
CA PRO A 122 5.38 -7.18 1.23
C PRO A 122 6.45 -8.26 1.01
N ILE A 123 6.75 -9.01 2.06
CA ILE A 123 7.65 -10.18 1.98
C ILE A 123 6.89 -11.33 1.35
N ILE A 124 7.32 -11.72 0.15
CA ILE A 124 6.68 -12.78 -0.62
C ILE A 124 7.50 -14.07 -0.48
N PRO A 125 6.95 -15.13 0.12
CA PRO A 125 7.65 -16.41 0.28
C PRO A 125 8.03 -17.04 -1.07
N ARG A 126 9.11 -17.84 -1.08
CA ARG A 126 9.60 -18.51 -2.30
C ARG A 126 8.63 -19.57 -2.85
N SER A 127 7.75 -20.11 -2.01
CA SER A 127 6.73 -21.09 -2.40
C SER A 127 5.54 -20.45 -3.13
N VAL A 128 5.31 -19.14 -2.94
CA VAL A 128 4.12 -18.45 -3.46
C VAL A 128 4.21 -18.30 -4.98
N GLN A 129 3.19 -18.76 -5.69
CA GLN A 129 3.06 -18.60 -7.13
C GLN A 129 1.95 -17.63 -7.53
N SER A 130 0.99 -17.40 -6.63
CA SER A 130 -0.12 -16.48 -6.84
C SER A 130 -0.11 -15.37 -5.79
N LEU A 131 0.24 -14.17 -6.21
CA LEU A 131 0.26 -12.96 -5.37
C LEU A 131 -0.91 -12.05 -5.74
N ALA A 132 -1.64 -11.58 -4.74
CA ALA A 132 -2.64 -10.54 -4.90
C ALA A 132 -2.35 -9.37 -3.94
N ILE A 133 -2.41 -8.15 -4.45
CA ILE A 133 -2.25 -6.91 -3.70
C ILE A 133 -3.45 -6.03 -3.99
N ARG A 134 -4.11 -5.56 -2.93
CA ARG A 134 -5.25 -4.66 -2.99
C ARG A 134 -5.01 -3.46 -2.10
N ALA A 135 -5.10 -2.26 -2.64
CA ALA A 135 -4.87 -1.02 -1.92
C ALA A 135 -5.59 0.14 -2.63
N ASP A 136 -5.62 1.32 -2.02
CA ASP A 136 -6.00 2.55 -2.75
C ASP A 136 -4.90 2.93 -3.76
N THR A 137 -3.64 2.88 -3.31
CA THR A 137 -2.43 3.11 -4.11
C THR A 137 -1.47 1.95 -3.86
N ILE A 138 -0.91 1.39 -4.93
CA ILE A 138 0.13 0.35 -4.88
C ILE A 138 1.41 0.98 -5.39
N ASP A 139 2.38 1.23 -4.51
CA ASP A 139 3.74 1.68 -4.89
C ASP A 139 4.74 0.63 -4.38
N GLN A 140 5.28 -0.20 -5.27
CA GLN A 140 6.08 -1.36 -4.87
C GLN A 140 7.45 -1.37 -5.55
N PRO A 141 8.44 -0.63 -5.04
CA PRO A 141 9.76 -0.51 -5.67
C PRO A 141 10.53 -1.84 -5.77
N ARG A 142 10.13 -2.88 -5.02
CA ARG A 142 10.80 -4.19 -5.10
C ARG A 142 10.28 -5.03 -6.25
N ARG A 143 11.22 -5.68 -6.93
CA ARG A 143 10.94 -6.74 -7.90
C ARG A 143 10.10 -7.85 -7.28
N ILE A 144 9.03 -8.23 -7.98
CA ILE A 144 8.22 -9.40 -7.67
C ILE A 144 9.07 -10.66 -7.84
N PRO A 145 9.13 -11.56 -6.84
CA PRO A 145 9.92 -12.77 -6.96
C PRO A 145 9.53 -13.60 -8.19
N PRO A 146 10.51 -14.18 -8.90
CA PRO A 146 10.26 -14.87 -10.17
C PRO A 146 9.41 -16.15 -10.03
N ASN A 147 9.22 -16.66 -8.82
CA ASN A 147 8.29 -17.76 -8.51
C ASN A 147 6.81 -17.31 -8.57
N ALA A 148 6.51 -16.03 -8.35
CA ALA A 148 5.15 -15.50 -8.44
C ALA A 148 4.71 -15.34 -9.90
N LYS A 149 4.22 -16.43 -10.50
CA LYS A 149 3.78 -16.47 -11.90
C LYS A 149 2.49 -15.71 -12.15
N ARG A 150 1.63 -15.62 -11.14
CA ARG A 150 0.37 -14.89 -11.19
C ARG A 150 0.41 -13.69 -10.25
N LEU A 151 0.19 -12.51 -10.80
CA LEU A 151 0.09 -11.26 -10.05
C LEU A 151 -1.29 -10.63 -10.26
N GLN A 152 -1.98 -10.31 -9.18
CA GLN A 152 -3.21 -9.53 -9.19
C GLN A 152 -3.01 -8.20 -8.46
N LEU A 153 -3.28 -7.10 -9.13
CA LEU A 153 -3.17 -5.74 -8.61
C LEU A 153 -4.56 -5.10 -8.64
N ASN A 154 -5.10 -4.78 -7.46
CA ASN A 154 -6.37 -4.08 -7.33
C ASN A 154 -6.13 -2.72 -6.67
N ALA A 155 -5.97 -1.67 -7.47
CA ALA A 155 -5.76 -0.31 -6.98
C ALA A 155 -6.97 0.57 -7.27
N ARG A 156 -7.32 1.47 -6.34
CA ARG A 156 -8.37 2.47 -6.56
C ARG A 156 -7.89 3.73 -7.29
N LYS A 157 -6.60 4.05 -7.17
CA LYS A 157 -6.00 5.31 -7.64
C LYS A 157 -4.79 5.04 -8.52
N THR A 158 -3.75 4.40 -7.99
CA THR A 158 -2.45 4.34 -8.68
C THR A 158 -1.76 2.99 -8.47
N ILE A 159 -1.13 2.50 -9.53
CA ILE A 159 -0.17 1.39 -9.52
C ILE A 159 1.16 1.95 -10.02
N SER A 160 2.21 1.89 -9.22
CA SER A 160 3.51 2.45 -9.58
C SER A 160 4.72 1.62 -9.15
N LYS A 161 5.79 1.77 -9.92
CA LYS A 161 7.15 1.27 -9.65
C LYS A 161 7.25 -0.23 -9.41
N ILE A 162 6.45 -1.04 -10.09
CA ILE A 162 6.46 -2.50 -9.90
C ILE A 162 7.31 -3.15 -10.98
N ASP A 163 8.35 -3.89 -10.59
CA ASP A 163 9.05 -4.81 -11.50
C ASP A 163 8.42 -6.20 -11.43
N ALA A 164 7.60 -6.51 -12.44
CA ALA A 164 6.87 -7.76 -12.63
C ALA A 164 7.47 -8.62 -13.75
N THR A 165 8.77 -8.50 -14.04
CA THR A 165 9.45 -9.27 -15.10
C THR A 165 9.44 -10.80 -14.90
N GLY A 166 9.13 -11.30 -13.70
CA GLY A 166 8.96 -12.74 -13.46
C GLY A 166 7.54 -13.28 -13.66
N VAL A 167 6.57 -12.40 -13.91
CA VAL A 167 5.13 -12.70 -13.95
C VAL A 167 4.71 -13.12 -15.34
N THR A 168 3.98 -14.25 -15.45
CA THR A 168 3.41 -14.71 -16.72
C THR A 168 1.94 -14.31 -16.88
N ARG A 169 1.22 -14.10 -15.78
CA ARG A 169 -0.20 -13.70 -15.78
C ARG A 169 -0.45 -12.51 -14.87
N LEU A 170 -0.79 -11.39 -15.49
CA LEU A 170 -1.05 -10.12 -14.82
C LEU A 170 -2.54 -9.78 -14.86
N TYR A 171 -3.13 -9.60 -13.69
CA TYR A 171 -4.52 -9.20 -13.50
C TYR A 171 -4.56 -7.81 -12.88
N ILE A 172 -5.16 -6.83 -13.56
CA ILE A 172 -5.30 -5.46 -13.06
C ILE A 172 -6.80 -5.20 -12.84
N GLY A 173 -7.20 -5.03 -11.58
CA GLY A 173 -8.58 -5.17 -11.17
C GLY A 173 -9.18 -4.03 -10.34
N ARG A 174 -10.50 -4.16 -10.23
CA ARG A 174 -11.58 -3.21 -9.92
C ARG A 174 -11.49 -2.48 -8.57
N VAL A 175 -11.41 -1.14 -8.60
CA VAL A 175 -12.37 -0.17 -8.00
C VAL A 175 -12.21 1.21 -8.68
N GLY A 176 -12.71 1.34 -9.92
CA GLY A 176 -12.73 2.62 -10.64
C GLY A 176 -11.42 2.98 -11.36
N LYS A 177 -11.42 4.18 -11.96
CA LYS A 177 -10.33 4.68 -12.79
C LYS A 177 -9.00 4.71 -12.04
N CYS A 178 -7.97 4.09 -12.61
CA CYS A 178 -6.64 3.99 -12.02
C CYS A 178 -5.57 4.48 -13.00
N SER A 179 -4.50 5.12 -12.51
CA SER A 179 -3.28 5.37 -13.27
C SER A 179 -2.23 4.30 -13.02
N ILE A 180 -1.44 3.98 -14.06
CA ILE A 180 -0.35 3.01 -14.00
C ILE A 180 0.93 3.72 -14.43
N SER A 181 2.00 3.61 -13.66
CA SER A 181 3.30 4.13 -14.06
C SER A 181 4.41 3.16 -13.72
N HIS A 182 5.39 3.00 -14.60
CA HIS A 182 6.60 2.23 -14.28
C HIS A 182 6.32 0.77 -13.84
N LEU A 183 5.26 0.17 -14.40
CA LEU A 183 5.00 -1.27 -14.27
C LEU A 183 5.83 -1.98 -15.33
N LYS A 184 6.92 -2.64 -14.93
CA LYS A 184 7.80 -3.34 -15.85
C LYS A 184 7.39 -4.80 -16.00
N VAL A 185 7.28 -5.25 -17.25
CA VAL A 185 7.06 -6.65 -17.62
C VAL A 185 8.09 -7.07 -18.69
N ASN A 186 8.18 -8.35 -19.00
CA ASN A 186 9.07 -8.84 -20.06
C ASN A 186 8.34 -9.85 -20.97
N SER A 187 9.06 -10.42 -21.92
CA SER A 187 8.55 -11.40 -22.89
C SER A 187 8.02 -12.71 -22.28
N SER A 188 8.14 -12.93 -20.98
CA SER A 188 7.49 -14.05 -20.30
C SER A 188 6.00 -13.80 -20.00
N LEU A 189 5.54 -12.56 -20.14
CA LEU A 189 4.13 -12.21 -19.96
C LEU A 189 3.30 -12.90 -21.07
N GLU A 190 2.40 -13.78 -20.65
CA GLU A 190 1.48 -14.49 -21.55
C GLU A 190 0.08 -13.88 -21.53
N LEU A 191 -0.31 -13.30 -20.40
CA LEU A 191 -1.66 -12.78 -20.16
C LEU A 191 -1.58 -11.45 -19.43
N ILE A 192 -2.28 -10.44 -19.96
CA ILE A 192 -2.72 -9.28 -19.20
C ILE A 192 -4.24 -9.17 -19.26
N TYR A 193 -4.88 -9.00 -18.11
CA TYR A 193 -6.34 -8.89 -18.01
C TYR A 193 -6.76 -7.69 -17.17
N PHE A 194 -7.51 -6.78 -17.79
CA PHE A 194 -8.08 -5.60 -17.15
C PHE A 194 -9.53 -5.84 -16.74
N LYS A 195 -9.75 -5.87 -15.43
CA LYS A 195 -11.08 -5.92 -14.80
C LYS A 195 -11.44 -4.54 -14.24
N ASN A 196 -11.36 -3.49 -15.07
CA ASN A 196 -11.56 -2.10 -14.66
C ASN A 196 -12.46 -1.32 -15.64
N ASP A 197 -13.03 -0.21 -15.17
CA ASP A 197 -13.86 0.71 -15.95
C ASP A 197 -13.01 1.64 -16.85
N GLY A 198 -11.69 1.69 -16.63
CA GLY A 198 -10.72 2.39 -17.47
C GLY A 198 -9.41 2.71 -16.76
N ILE A 199 -8.38 3.08 -17.54
CA ILE A 199 -7.07 3.55 -17.07
C ILE A 199 -6.90 5.01 -17.47
N THR A 200 -6.71 5.90 -16.48
CA THR A 200 -6.64 7.37 -16.70
C THR A 200 -5.28 7.91 -17.07
N GLY A 201 -4.27 7.04 -17.09
CA GLY A 201 -2.90 7.36 -17.50
C GLY A 201 -2.08 6.09 -17.39
N TRP A 202 -1.29 5.79 -18.42
CA TRP A 202 -0.35 4.68 -18.38
C TRP A 202 1.00 5.11 -18.95
N VAL A 203 1.98 5.29 -18.06
CA VAL A 203 3.37 5.58 -18.40
C VAL A 203 4.19 4.29 -18.31
N MET A 204 4.86 3.90 -19.39
CA MET A 204 5.67 2.69 -19.45
C MET A 204 6.98 2.90 -20.22
N ASP A 205 7.95 2.02 -20.00
CA ASP A 205 9.16 1.98 -20.82
C ASP A 205 8.90 1.33 -22.19
N ALA A 206 9.82 1.52 -23.14
CA ALA A 206 9.72 0.98 -24.49
C ALA A 206 9.65 -0.56 -24.50
N GLU A 207 10.43 -1.24 -23.64
CA GLU A 207 10.44 -2.71 -23.55
C GLU A 207 9.07 -3.27 -23.13
N THR A 208 8.45 -2.64 -22.13
CA THR A 208 7.10 -3.00 -21.66
C THR A 208 6.07 -2.72 -22.74
N PHE A 209 6.16 -1.59 -23.44
CA PHE A 209 5.27 -1.28 -24.55
C PHE A 209 5.32 -2.36 -25.62
N ASP A 210 6.53 -2.76 -26.06
CA ASP A 210 6.71 -3.79 -27.08
C ASP A 210 6.10 -5.13 -26.66
N VAL A 211 6.36 -5.56 -25.42
CA VAL A 211 5.79 -6.81 -24.86
C VAL A 211 4.26 -6.77 -24.85
N VAL A 212 3.68 -5.72 -24.27
CA VAL A 212 2.21 -5.61 -24.14
C VAL A 212 1.56 -5.46 -25.50
N ASN A 213 2.21 -4.79 -26.46
CA ASN A 213 1.70 -4.60 -27.81
C ASN A 213 1.81 -5.87 -28.69
N GLN A 214 2.71 -6.79 -28.35
CA GLN A 214 2.83 -8.10 -29.01
C GLN A 214 1.80 -9.13 -28.53
N LEU A 215 1.18 -8.92 -27.37
CA LEU A 215 0.10 -9.79 -26.89
C LEU A 215 -1.06 -9.77 -27.88
N LYS A 216 -1.59 -10.95 -28.23
CA LYS A 216 -2.77 -11.03 -29.08
C LYS A 216 -3.99 -10.47 -28.33
N PRO A 217 -4.72 -9.49 -28.86
CA PRO A 217 -5.94 -9.03 -28.21
C PRO A 217 -6.98 -10.16 -28.20
N GLN A 218 -7.56 -10.44 -27.04
CA GLN A 218 -8.59 -11.46 -26.84
C GLN A 218 -9.71 -10.90 -25.95
N GLY A 219 -10.96 -10.95 -26.42
CA GLY A 219 -12.13 -10.44 -25.70
C GLY A 219 -13.38 -10.62 -26.55
N ASN A 220 -14.32 -11.47 -26.11
CA ASN A 220 -15.57 -11.84 -26.80
C ASN A 220 -15.50 -11.68 -28.34
N TYR A 221 -14.56 -12.43 -28.92
CA TYR A 221 -14.41 -12.63 -30.36
C TYR A 221 -14.99 -14.01 -30.62
N SER A 222 -15.93 -14.08 -31.54
CA SER A 222 -16.96 -15.12 -31.71
C SER A 222 -16.45 -16.57 -31.90
N ASN A 223 -15.15 -16.82 -31.86
CA ASN A 223 -14.52 -18.11 -32.16
C ASN A 223 -13.39 -18.51 -31.18
N SER A 224 -13.27 -17.92 -29.97
CA SER A 224 -12.24 -18.39 -29.02
C SER A 224 -12.66 -19.73 -28.43
N GLU A 225 -12.15 -20.84 -28.98
CA GLU A 225 -12.10 -22.10 -28.26
C GLU A 225 -11.27 -21.88 -26.99
N LEU A 226 -11.96 -21.88 -25.84
CA LEU A 226 -11.52 -21.45 -24.50
C LEU A 226 -10.47 -22.36 -23.85
N ALA A 227 -9.50 -22.91 -24.59
CA ALA A 227 -8.53 -23.83 -24.00
C ALA A 227 -7.47 -23.10 -23.14
N GLU A 228 -7.02 -21.91 -23.53
CA GLU A 228 -5.99 -21.16 -22.79
C GLU A 228 -6.21 -19.64 -22.83
N MET A 229 -6.46 -19.01 -21.68
CA MET A 229 -6.49 -17.54 -21.57
C MET A 229 -5.05 -16.99 -21.69
N LYS A 230 -4.64 -16.66 -22.92
CA LYS A 230 -3.37 -15.98 -23.26
C LYS A 230 -3.67 -14.76 -24.14
N GLY A 231 -3.00 -13.65 -23.90
CA GLY A 231 -3.16 -12.41 -24.67
C GLY A 231 -3.54 -11.19 -23.83
N PHE A 232 -4.13 -10.20 -24.48
CA PHE A 232 -4.58 -8.94 -23.89
C PHE A 232 -6.10 -8.95 -23.74
N PHE A 233 -6.60 -9.01 -22.51
CA PHE A 233 -8.02 -9.09 -22.17
C PHE A 233 -8.49 -7.86 -21.41
N PHE A 234 -9.75 -7.52 -21.59
CA PHE A 234 -10.45 -6.54 -20.78
C PHE A 234 -11.94 -6.88 -20.70
N ASP A 235 -12.59 -6.47 -19.62
CA ASP A 235 -14.04 -6.62 -19.49
C ASP A 235 -14.78 -5.64 -20.42
N ILE A 236 -15.80 -6.16 -21.10
CA ILE A 236 -16.79 -5.33 -21.80
C ILE A 236 -17.94 -5.13 -20.83
N PRO A 237 -18.11 -3.93 -20.23
CA PRO A 237 -19.18 -3.72 -19.29
C PRO A 237 -20.55 -3.85 -19.99
N THR A 238 -21.50 -4.50 -19.33
CA THR A 238 -22.88 -4.64 -19.84
C THR A 238 -23.62 -3.30 -19.87
N SER A 239 -23.25 -2.39 -18.97
CA SER A 239 -23.71 -1.01 -18.88
C SER A 239 -22.54 -0.07 -18.56
N GLY A 240 -22.53 1.11 -19.16
CA GLY A 240 -21.47 2.10 -18.98
C GLY A 240 -20.60 2.31 -20.22
N PRO A 241 -19.60 3.22 -20.15
CA PRO A 241 -18.68 3.46 -21.24
C PRO A 241 -17.79 2.22 -21.49
N PRO A 242 -17.28 2.02 -22.72
CA PRO A 242 -16.33 0.97 -22.99
C PRO A 242 -15.04 1.19 -22.18
N PHE A 243 -14.33 0.10 -21.87
CA PHE A 243 -13.00 0.19 -21.29
C PHE A 243 -12.10 1.06 -22.18
N SER A 244 -11.40 2.01 -21.56
CA SER A 244 -10.48 2.90 -22.25
C SER A 244 -9.17 3.04 -21.48
N ILE A 245 -8.10 3.32 -22.20
CA ILE A 245 -6.80 3.70 -21.65
C ILE A 245 -6.47 5.05 -22.27
N THR A 246 -6.34 6.09 -21.46
CA THR A 246 -6.13 7.45 -21.97
C THR A 246 -5.09 8.14 -21.13
N THR A 247 -3.96 8.50 -21.74
CA THR A 247 -2.91 9.29 -21.11
C THR A 247 -2.91 10.69 -21.70
N SER A 248 -2.89 11.71 -20.85
CA SER A 248 -2.88 13.10 -21.31
C SER A 248 -1.52 13.49 -21.91
N LYS A 249 -1.52 14.47 -22.82
CA LYS A 249 -0.27 15.00 -23.39
C LYS A 249 0.59 15.63 -22.30
N GLU A 250 -0.02 16.36 -21.37
CA GLU A 250 0.66 17.04 -20.26
C GLU A 250 1.34 16.05 -19.31
N GLU A 251 0.69 14.93 -19.00
CA GLU A 251 1.28 13.85 -18.19
C GLU A 251 2.45 13.17 -18.91
N CYS A 252 2.31 12.96 -20.22
CA CYS A 252 3.35 12.31 -21.00
C CYS A 252 4.57 13.21 -21.21
N ASP A 253 4.35 14.48 -21.55
CA ASP A 253 5.40 15.49 -21.69
C ASP A 253 6.15 15.67 -20.37
N ARG A 254 5.46 15.67 -19.22
CA ARG A 254 6.07 15.74 -17.88
C ARG A 254 6.97 14.53 -17.59
N SER A 255 6.61 13.37 -18.12
CA SER A 255 7.40 12.14 -17.97
C SER A 255 8.54 12.05 -18.99
N GLY A 256 8.63 13.00 -19.94
CA GLY A 256 9.60 12.97 -21.03
C GLY A 256 9.35 11.87 -22.06
N GLY A 257 8.11 11.37 -22.17
CA GLY A 257 7.73 10.31 -23.10
C GLY A 257 7.03 10.83 -24.36
N GLN A 258 6.49 9.89 -25.14
CA GLN A 258 5.66 10.16 -26.31
C GLN A 258 4.35 9.39 -26.23
N LEU A 259 3.24 10.02 -26.63
CA LEU A 259 1.96 9.35 -26.72
C LEU A 259 1.97 8.33 -27.88
N GLN A 260 1.60 7.10 -27.60
CA GLN A 260 1.48 6.02 -28.58
C GLN A 260 0.18 5.26 -28.40
N GLU A 261 -0.34 4.70 -29.49
CA GLU A 261 -1.50 3.80 -29.42
C GLU A 261 -1.04 2.36 -29.13
N LEU A 262 -1.59 1.78 -28.07
CA LEU A 262 -1.43 0.39 -27.70
C LEU A 262 -2.46 -0.48 -28.45
N GLN A 263 -2.04 -1.63 -28.96
CA GLN A 263 -2.91 -2.60 -29.64
C GLN A 263 -3.64 -1.99 -30.86
N GLN A 264 -2.92 -1.29 -31.74
CA GLN A 264 -3.47 -0.55 -32.90
C GLN A 264 -4.39 -1.40 -33.82
N PHE A 265 -4.07 -2.70 -33.95
CA PHE A 265 -4.80 -3.65 -34.80
C PHE A 265 -5.94 -4.37 -34.09
N ARG A 266 -6.29 -3.96 -32.85
CA ARG A 266 -7.43 -4.54 -32.15
C ARG A 266 -8.71 -4.36 -32.99
N GLN A 267 -9.44 -5.46 -33.12
CA GLN A 267 -10.75 -5.46 -33.77
C GLN A 267 -11.82 -5.06 -32.76
N VAL A 268 -12.87 -4.43 -33.26
CA VAL A 268 -14.10 -4.21 -32.50
C VAL A 268 -14.69 -5.56 -32.11
N SER A 269 -15.07 -5.73 -30.84
CA SER A 269 -15.80 -6.92 -30.41
C SER A 269 -17.24 -6.87 -30.95
N HIS A 270 -17.65 -7.94 -31.64
CA HIS A 270 -19.03 -8.18 -32.06
C HIS A 270 -19.67 -9.15 -31.08
N GLY A 271 -20.22 -8.62 -29.99
CA GLY A 271 -21.01 -9.42 -29.07
C GLY A 271 -22.45 -9.58 -29.58
N PRO A 272 -23.16 -10.67 -29.20
CA PRO A 272 -24.55 -10.89 -29.63
C PRO A 272 -25.53 -9.80 -29.20
N PHE A 273 -25.12 -8.91 -28.28
CA PHE A 273 -25.97 -7.87 -27.73
C PHE A 273 -25.52 -6.44 -28.05
N ARG A 274 -24.26 -6.20 -28.48
CA ARG A 274 -23.71 -4.86 -28.79
C ARG A 274 -22.50 -4.94 -29.72
N GLU A 275 -22.45 -4.04 -30.70
CA GLU A 275 -21.20 -3.68 -31.38
C GLU A 275 -20.35 -2.85 -30.41
N GLY A 276 -19.13 -3.30 -30.14
CA GLY A 276 -18.17 -2.50 -29.37
C GLY A 276 -17.82 -1.21 -30.11
N VAL A 277 -17.55 -0.13 -29.39
CA VAL A 277 -16.88 1.03 -29.98
C VAL A 277 -15.37 0.78 -29.90
N LYS A 278 -14.63 1.00 -30.98
CA LYS A 278 -13.16 0.95 -30.96
C LYS A 278 -12.62 2.12 -30.14
N ALA A 279 -12.54 1.97 -28.82
CA ALA A 279 -11.86 2.93 -27.95
C ALA A 279 -10.35 2.85 -28.21
N THR A 280 -9.67 3.99 -28.40
CA THR A 280 -8.21 4.08 -28.51
C THR A 280 -7.54 3.87 -27.16
N PHE A 281 -6.45 3.11 -27.14
CA PHE A 281 -5.65 2.91 -25.94
C PHE A 281 -4.39 3.76 -26.06
N ILE A 282 -4.44 4.99 -25.55
CA ILE A 282 -3.34 5.93 -25.64
C ILE A 282 -2.50 5.87 -24.36
N VAL A 283 -1.23 5.51 -24.52
CA VAL A 283 -0.26 5.35 -23.44
C VAL A 283 0.91 6.32 -23.65
N CYS A 284 1.66 6.61 -22.60
CA CYS A 284 2.93 7.33 -22.69
C CYS A 284 4.10 6.35 -22.66
N VAL A 285 4.93 6.38 -23.71
CA VAL A 285 6.11 5.53 -23.83
C VAL A 285 7.36 6.36 -23.60
N LEU A 286 8.16 5.98 -22.63
CA LEU A 286 9.44 6.61 -22.33
C LEU A 286 10.50 6.23 -23.38
N PRO A 287 11.47 7.11 -23.66
CA PRO A 287 12.55 6.79 -24.60
C PRO A 287 13.36 5.58 -24.13
N PRO A 288 13.96 4.80 -25.06
CA PRO A 288 14.82 3.68 -24.71
C PRO A 288 15.96 4.12 -23.78
N GLY A 289 16.28 3.32 -22.76
CA GLY A 289 17.33 3.62 -21.80
C GLY A 289 16.94 4.55 -20.66
N SER A 290 15.70 5.05 -20.62
CA SER A 290 15.14 5.66 -19.39
C SER A 290 15.19 4.65 -18.25
N ARG A 291 16.16 4.84 -17.34
CA ARG A 291 16.27 4.02 -16.13
C ARG A 291 15.19 4.47 -15.15
N ILE A 292 14.33 3.52 -14.79
CA ILE A 292 13.46 3.64 -13.64
C ILE A 292 14.25 3.01 -12.49
N ASP A 293 14.74 3.84 -11.58
CA ASP A 293 15.48 3.35 -10.43
C ASP A 293 14.49 2.73 -9.43
N PHE A 294 14.37 1.41 -9.49
CA PHE A 294 13.56 0.60 -8.56
C PHE A 294 14.25 0.43 -7.20
N ASP A 295 15.57 0.53 -7.16
CA ASP A 295 16.38 0.24 -5.96
C ASP A 295 16.57 1.45 -5.03
N GLU A 296 16.08 2.64 -5.38
CA GLU A 296 16.17 3.83 -4.54
C GLU A 296 15.02 3.92 -3.53
N ALA A 297 14.77 2.81 -2.83
CA ALA A 297 13.89 2.80 -1.68
C ALA A 297 14.62 3.46 -0.50
N GLU A 298 14.32 4.73 -0.26
CA GLU A 298 14.57 5.44 1.00
C GLU A 298 16.05 5.50 1.47
N SER A 299 16.86 6.17 0.67
CA SER A 299 17.57 7.30 1.26
C SER A 299 17.37 8.51 0.39
N SER A 300 16.21 9.16 0.52
CA SER A 300 16.14 10.62 0.35
C SER A 300 16.96 11.28 1.47
N SER A 301 18.26 10.96 1.48
CA SER A 301 19.32 11.85 1.89
C SER A 301 19.06 13.11 1.07
N LEU A 302 18.35 14.07 1.67
CA LEU A 302 18.44 15.47 1.27
C LEU A 302 19.90 15.67 0.86
N SER A 303 20.13 16.04 -0.40
CA SER A 303 21.48 16.33 -0.89
C SER A 303 22.23 17.05 0.23
N THR A 304 23.47 16.65 0.53
CA THR A 304 24.23 17.23 1.65
C THR A 304 24.14 18.75 1.68
N GLY A 305 23.99 19.40 0.51
CA GLY A 305 23.70 20.83 0.38
C GLY A 305 22.36 21.31 0.96
N ALA A 306 21.26 20.56 0.82
CA ALA A 306 19.96 20.89 1.42
C ALA A 306 19.95 20.71 2.94
N ILE A 307 20.62 19.67 3.47
CA ILE A 307 20.79 19.50 4.93
C ILE A 307 21.61 20.66 5.50
N VAL A 308 22.74 20.97 4.87
CA VAL A 308 23.59 22.11 5.27
C VAL A 308 22.80 23.42 5.17
N GLY A 309 21.98 23.61 4.14
CA GLY A 309 21.12 24.77 3.97
C GLY A 309 20.09 24.94 5.10
N ILE A 310 19.40 23.86 5.49
CA ILE A 310 18.41 23.89 6.59
C ILE A 310 19.09 24.19 7.93
N VAL A 311 20.25 23.58 8.19
CA VAL A 311 21.01 23.81 9.43
C VAL A 311 21.50 25.26 9.51
N LEU A 312 22.10 25.79 8.43
CA LEU A 312 22.57 27.17 8.39
C LEU A 312 21.40 28.17 8.49
N GLY A 313 20.28 27.90 7.82
CA GLY A 313 19.06 28.70 7.92
C GLY A 313 18.49 28.72 9.35
N GLY A 314 18.42 27.57 10.02
CA GLY A 314 17.98 27.47 11.41
C GLY A 314 18.87 28.24 12.40
N VAL A 315 20.20 28.16 12.22
CA VAL A 315 21.16 28.92 13.03
C VAL A 315 20.99 30.43 12.82
N ALA A 316 20.83 30.90 11.59
CA ALA A 316 20.62 32.31 11.30
C ALA A 316 19.33 32.86 11.96
N ILE A 317 18.24 32.08 11.94
CA ILE A 317 16.98 32.44 12.60
C ILE A 317 17.16 32.51 14.13
N LEU A 318 17.85 31.53 14.73
CA LEU A 318 18.14 31.55 16.17
C LEU A 318 18.98 32.77 16.57
N ILE A 319 20.00 33.12 15.79
CA ILE A 319 20.81 34.33 16.03
C ILE A 319 19.96 35.59 15.93
N ALA A 320 19.08 35.69 14.94
CA ALA A 320 18.18 36.83 14.78
C ALA A 320 17.20 36.98 15.96
N ILE A 321 16.66 35.87 16.46
CA ILE A 321 15.78 35.84 17.65
C ILE A 321 16.55 36.30 18.89
N LEU A 322 17.74 35.76 19.14
CA LEU A 322 18.58 36.15 20.28
C LEU A 322 18.97 37.64 20.21
N TYR A 323 19.27 38.15 19.02
CA TYR A 323 19.57 39.56 18.80
C TYR A 323 18.35 40.45 19.09
N ALA A 324 17.16 40.06 18.63
CA ALA A 324 15.92 40.76 18.90
C ALA A 324 15.62 40.83 20.41
N ILE A 325 15.79 39.72 21.14
CA ILE A 325 15.61 39.65 22.60
C ILE A 325 16.62 40.55 23.32
N ARG A 326 17.90 40.53 22.93
CA ARG A 326 18.90 41.42 23.53
C ARG A 326 18.56 42.90 23.30
N ARG A 327 18.08 43.25 22.11
CA ARG A 327 17.70 44.61 21.76
C ARG A 327 16.48 45.09 22.56
N THR A 328 15.49 44.24 22.80
CA THR A 328 14.33 44.61 23.63
C THR A 328 14.70 44.79 25.09
N LEU A 329 15.55 43.91 25.64
CA LEU A 329 16.05 44.04 27.02
C LEU A 329 16.90 45.31 27.22
N ALA A 330 17.73 45.68 26.25
CA ALA A 330 18.50 46.93 26.31
C ALA A 330 17.59 48.17 26.35
N LYS A 331 16.50 48.17 25.56
CA LYS A 331 15.51 49.26 25.57
C LYS A 331 14.75 49.35 26.90
N GLN A 332 14.42 48.22 27.52
CA GLN A 332 13.76 48.20 28.84
C GLN A 332 14.68 48.74 29.94
N ARG A 333 15.98 48.39 29.90
CA ARG A 333 16.96 48.95 30.85
C ARG A 333 17.10 50.47 30.71
N ALA A 334 17.05 51.01 29.49
CA ALA A 334 17.11 52.46 29.28
C ALA A 334 15.84 53.18 29.80
N LYS A 335 14.67 52.55 29.73
CA LYS A 335 13.42 53.13 30.29
C LYS A 335 13.41 53.12 31.81
N ASN A 336 13.83 52.02 32.44
CA ASN A 336 13.82 51.93 33.90
C ASN A 336 14.81 52.89 34.59
N VAL A 337 15.81 53.40 33.87
CA VAL A 337 16.72 54.45 34.38
C VAL A 337 16.10 55.86 34.27
N ALA A 338 15.10 56.05 33.42
CA ALA A 338 14.44 57.35 33.23
C ALA A 338 13.27 57.60 34.21
N ASP A 339 12.69 56.56 34.79
CA ASP A 339 11.51 56.66 35.68
C ASP A 339 11.87 56.81 37.17
N ASP A 340 13.16 56.87 37.54
CA ASP A 340 13.63 57.05 38.92
C ASP A 340 13.74 58.55 39.34
N GLU A 341 12.99 59.44 38.69
CA GLU A 341 12.85 60.84 39.09
C GLU A 341 11.76 60.96 40.19
N PRO A 342 12.10 61.36 41.43
CA PRO A 342 11.19 61.22 42.57
C PRO A 342 10.02 62.21 42.52
N SER A 343 8.81 61.69 42.35
CA SER A 343 7.57 62.47 42.41
C SER A 343 6.97 62.52 43.82
N THR A 344 6.91 63.73 44.38
CA THR A 344 6.32 64.11 45.66
C THR A 344 4.84 63.70 45.76
N THR A 345 4.47 62.94 46.79
CA THR A 345 3.10 62.42 47.00
C THR A 345 2.33 63.26 48.02
N THR A 346 1.18 63.81 47.61
CA THR A 346 0.19 64.45 48.50
C THR A 346 -0.98 63.48 48.73
N ALA A 347 -1.29 63.21 49.99
CA ALA A 347 -2.35 62.31 50.43
C ALA A 347 -3.76 62.92 50.31
N SER A 348 -4.76 62.10 50.00
CA SER A 348 -6.16 62.41 50.38
C SER A 348 -6.95 61.15 50.71
N ALA A 349 -7.83 61.33 51.68
CA ALA A 349 -8.39 60.33 52.58
C ALA A 349 -9.65 59.64 52.03
N HIS A 350 -9.84 58.42 52.53
CA HIS A 350 -10.95 57.52 52.24
C HIS A 350 -12.07 57.73 53.27
N VAL A 351 -13.32 57.88 52.82
CA VAL A 351 -14.52 57.86 53.67
C VAL A 351 -15.37 56.66 53.27
N SER A 352 -15.66 55.80 54.25
CA SER A 352 -16.56 54.66 54.18
C SER A 352 -18.00 55.06 54.51
N SER A 353 -18.98 54.40 53.89
CA SER A 353 -20.28 54.14 54.55
C SER A 353 -20.99 52.91 53.96
N THR A 354 -21.12 51.92 54.83
CA THR A 354 -22.08 50.81 55.01
C THR A 354 -23.50 51.09 54.45
N THR A 355 -24.31 50.14 53.97
CA THR A 355 -25.16 49.17 54.72
C THR A 355 -26.18 48.54 53.72
N PRO A 356 -27.10 47.66 54.17
CA PRO A 356 -27.03 46.20 54.32
C PRO A 356 -27.47 45.38 53.10
#